data_AF-A0A1E3Y4F1-F1
#
_entry.id   AF-A0A1E3Y4F1-F1
#
_cell.length_a   1.000
_cell.length_b   1.000
_cell.length_c   1.000
_cell.angle_alpha   90.00
_cell.angle_beta   90.00
_cell.angle_gamma   90.00
#
_symmetry.space_group_name_H-M   'P 1'
#
loop_
_entity.id
_entity.type
_entity.pdbx_description
1 polymer ?
#
loop_
_entity_poly.entity_id
_entity_poly.type
_entity_poly.pdbx_seq_one_letter_code
_entity_poly.pdbx_strand_id
1 'polypeptide(L)'
;MAVASTTKDAVTVVSPTGVIDTRTAQAFEATMVQAFGSGARAFAIDLGKVTLITSAGIRVLVMMSHRLQRVAGGLVLFGLSARVKMVFEIGGLLQQFAIVDNEPQAIQALSVARATPASATARPSRLASLVFDVVCAEAALHEGLTSAPAPSASSAVTTAIVDTLAQWTPEDDTALSPG
;
A
#
# COMPACT_ATOMS: atom_id res chain seq x y z
N MET A 1 -17.64 5.42 6.15
CA MET A 1 -17.19 5.93 4.83
C MET A 1 -17.80 5.04 3.77
N ALA A 2 -18.34 5.57 2.68
CA ALA A 2 -18.77 4.78 1.53
C ALA A 2 -17.74 4.90 0.41
N VAL A 3 -17.43 3.79 -0.25
CA VAL A 3 -16.58 3.74 -1.44
C VAL A 3 -17.42 3.21 -2.57
N ALA A 4 -17.67 4.04 -3.57
CA ALA A 4 -18.26 3.59 -4.82
C ALA A 4 -17.13 3.28 -5.81
N SER A 5 -17.31 2.26 -6.65
CA SER A 5 -16.42 2.00 -7.77
C SER A 5 -17.23 1.75 -9.03
N THR A 6 -16.83 2.38 -10.15
CA THR A 6 -17.40 2.13 -11.47
C THR A 6 -16.27 1.91 -12.47
N THR A 7 -16.53 1.17 -13.54
CA THR A 7 -15.54 0.95 -14.61
C THR A 7 -16.01 1.66 -15.88
N LYS A 8 -15.15 2.52 -16.43
CA LYS A 8 -15.37 3.27 -17.67
C LYS A 8 -14.12 3.13 -18.54
N ASP A 9 -14.27 2.71 -19.80
CA ASP A 9 -13.16 2.58 -20.74
C ASP A 9 -11.94 1.79 -20.21
N ALA A 10 -12.23 0.71 -19.45
CA ALA A 10 -11.24 -0.12 -18.74
C ALA A 10 -10.39 0.63 -17.68
N VAL A 11 -10.87 1.78 -17.23
CA VAL A 11 -10.42 2.51 -16.05
C VAL A 11 -11.41 2.29 -14.92
N THR A 12 -10.93 1.86 -13.77
CA THR A 12 -11.72 1.76 -12.54
C THR A 12 -11.69 3.10 -11.82
N VAL A 13 -12.83 3.79 -11.80
CA VAL A 13 -13.03 5.03 -11.04
C VAL A 13 -13.48 4.67 -9.63
N VAL A 14 -12.74 5.09 -8.61
CA VAL A 14 -13.03 4.85 -7.21
C VAL A 14 -13.33 6.18 -6.51
N SER A 15 -14.50 6.30 -5.90
CA SER A 15 -15.01 7.53 -5.30
C SER A 15 -15.32 7.33 -3.81
N PRO A 16 -14.31 7.43 -2.93
CA PRO A 16 -14.52 7.47 -1.49
C PRO A 16 -15.26 8.76 -1.06
N THR A 17 -16.05 8.67 0.01
CA THR A 17 -16.85 9.79 0.54
C THR A 17 -16.65 9.97 2.04
N GLY A 18 -16.43 11.21 2.47
CA GLY A 18 -16.20 11.56 3.88
C GLY A 18 -14.72 11.58 4.26
N VAL A 19 -14.37 10.93 5.37
CA VAL A 19 -13.02 10.95 5.94
C VAL A 19 -12.29 9.63 5.66
N ILE A 20 -11.02 9.72 5.24
CA ILE A 20 -10.10 8.60 5.10
C ILE A 20 -9.08 8.64 6.27
N ASP A 21 -9.45 7.99 7.37
CA ASP A 21 -8.67 7.87 8.62
C ASP A 21 -8.24 6.41 8.86
N THR A 22 -7.58 6.13 9.98
CA THR A 22 -7.15 4.77 10.35
C THR A 22 -8.28 3.74 10.33
N ARG A 23 -9.51 4.13 10.69
CA ARG A 23 -10.67 3.23 10.75
C ARG A 23 -11.28 3.01 9.37
N THR A 24 -11.30 4.03 8.52
CA THR A 24 -11.94 3.95 7.19
C THR A 24 -10.96 3.56 6.08
N ALA A 25 -9.65 3.68 6.32
CA ALA A 25 -8.61 3.28 5.38
C ALA A 25 -8.67 1.79 5.02
N GLN A 26 -9.01 0.91 5.96
CA GLN A 26 -9.14 -0.53 5.68
C GLN A 26 -10.23 -0.84 4.64
N ALA A 27 -11.38 -0.17 4.74
CA ALA A 27 -12.46 -0.34 3.76
C ALA A 27 -12.09 0.25 2.38
N PHE A 28 -11.37 1.37 2.38
CA PHE A 28 -10.83 1.97 1.16
C PHE A 28 -9.82 1.04 0.47
N GLU A 29 -8.89 0.48 1.26
CA GLU A 29 -7.90 -0.48 0.81
C GLU A 29 -8.56 -1.73 0.23
N ALA A 30 -9.48 -2.35 0.97
CA ALA A 30 -10.18 -3.56 0.54
C ALA A 30 -10.85 -3.39 -0.83
N THR A 31 -11.49 -2.24 -1.07
CA THR A 31 -12.12 -1.95 -2.38
C THR A 31 -11.09 -1.88 -3.51
N MET A 32 -9.97 -1.20 -3.31
CA MET A 32 -8.93 -1.10 -4.32
C MET A 32 -8.23 -2.45 -4.57
N VAL A 33 -7.94 -3.20 -3.50
CA VAL A 33 -7.30 -4.51 -3.58
C VAL A 33 -8.21 -5.52 -4.26
N GLN A 34 -9.52 -5.51 -3.96
CA GLN A 34 -10.49 -6.36 -4.64
C GLN A 34 -10.52 -6.05 -6.14
N ALA A 35 -10.65 -4.78 -6.53
CA ALA A 35 -10.66 -4.39 -7.94
C ALA A 35 -9.35 -4.79 -8.65
N PHE A 36 -8.21 -4.63 -7.99
CA PHE A 36 -6.91 -5.05 -8.51
C PHE A 36 -6.83 -6.57 -8.69
N GLY A 37 -7.29 -7.34 -7.71
CA GLY A 37 -7.37 -8.80 -7.76
C GLY A 37 -8.26 -9.29 -8.91
N SER A 38 -9.33 -8.56 -9.21
CA SER A 38 -10.23 -8.81 -10.34
C SER A 38 -9.67 -8.40 -11.71
N GLY A 39 -8.41 -7.92 -11.77
CA GLY A 39 -7.73 -7.62 -13.03
C GLY A 39 -7.66 -6.14 -13.40
N ALA A 40 -8.19 -5.22 -12.59
CA ALA A 40 -8.07 -3.79 -12.88
C ALA A 40 -6.60 -3.33 -12.83
N ARG A 41 -6.18 -2.51 -13.80
CA ARG A 41 -4.80 -2.00 -13.92
C ARG A 41 -4.74 -0.48 -14.08
N ALA A 42 -5.87 0.18 -14.26
CA ALA A 42 -5.96 1.63 -14.39
C ALA A 42 -6.97 2.13 -13.35
N PHE A 43 -6.51 2.98 -12.44
CA PHE A 43 -7.30 3.48 -11.33
C PHE A 43 -7.34 5.01 -11.35
N ALA A 44 -8.54 5.56 -11.41
CA ALA A 44 -8.79 6.98 -11.22
C ALA A 44 -9.48 7.19 -9.87
N ILE A 45 -8.87 7.93 -8.95
CA ILE A 45 -9.40 8.14 -7.60
C ILE A 45 -10.03 9.53 -7.51
N ASP A 46 -11.34 9.58 -7.31
CA ASP A 46 -12.10 10.80 -7.08
C ASP A 46 -12.04 11.17 -5.60
N LEU A 47 -11.29 12.21 -5.27
CA LEU A 47 -11.19 12.76 -3.92
C LEU A 47 -12.16 13.94 -3.70
N GLY A 48 -13.05 14.23 -4.65
CA GLY A 48 -13.96 15.39 -4.60
C GLY A 48 -14.94 15.37 -3.43
N LYS A 49 -15.30 14.18 -2.95
CA LYS A 49 -16.17 14.00 -1.78
C LYS A 49 -15.40 13.63 -0.51
N VAL A 50 -14.06 13.74 -0.54
CA VAL A 50 -13.21 13.49 0.62
C VAL A 50 -12.96 14.80 1.36
N THR A 51 -13.35 14.85 2.62
CA THR A 51 -13.23 16.04 3.48
C THR A 51 -11.92 16.08 4.24
N LEU A 52 -11.33 14.91 4.49
CA LEU A 52 -10.04 14.76 5.19
C LEU A 52 -9.40 13.43 4.81
N ILE A 53 -8.08 13.46 4.62
CA ILE A 53 -7.24 12.27 4.48
C ILE A 53 -6.09 12.34 5.49
N THR A 54 -5.76 11.20 6.10
CA THR A 54 -4.65 11.05 7.06
C THR A 54 -3.53 10.19 6.47
N SER A 55 -2.45 9.97 7.23
CA SER A 55 -1.34 9.09 6.85
C SER A 55 -1.80 7.67 6.47
N ALA A 56 -2.83 7.14 7.15
CA ALA A 56 -3.39 5.82 6.84
C ALA A 56 -3.98 5.78 5.42
N GLY A 57 -4.74 6.81 5.03
CA GLY A 57 -5.31 6.90 3.68
C GLY A 57 -4.26 7.13 2.60
N ILE A 58 -3.27 7.98 2.89
CA ILE A 58 -2.13 8.21 1.99
C ILE A 58 -1.36 6.91 1.75
N ARG A 59 -1.06 6.16 2.81
CA ARG A 59 -0.36 4.88 2.71
C ARG A 59 -1.06 3.93 1.74
N VAL A 60 -2.39 3.86 1.82
CA VAL A 60 -3.21 3.04 0.94
C VAL A 60 -3.06 3.48 -0.53
N LEU A 61 -3.05 4.79 -0.81
CA LEU A 61 -2.78 5.32 -2.15
C LEU A 61 -1.38 4.99 -2.65
N VAL A 62 -0.35 5.16 -1.81
CA VAL A 62 1.04 4.89 -2.22
C VAL A 62 1.24 3.38 -2.45
N MET A 63 0.75 2.53 -1.54
CA MET A 63 0.76 1.08 -1.70
C MET A 63 0.15 0.66 -3.05
N MET A 64 -1.00 1.24 -3.40
CA MET A 64 -1.68 0.92 -4.64
C MET A 64 -0.92 1.41 -5.87
N SER A 65 -0.34 2.61 -5.82
CA SER A 65 0.54 3.14 -6.88
C SER A 65 1.70 2.17 -7.15
N HIS A 66 2.37 1.69 -6.11
CA HIS A 66 3.46 0.72 -6.23
C HIS A 66 3.00 -0.62 -6.82
N ARG A 67 1.88 -1.17 -6.37
CA ARG A 67 1.32 -2.42 -6.92
C ARG A 67 1.03 -2.29 -8.42
N LEU A 68 0.47 -1.16 -8.83
CA LEU A 68 0.14 -0.88 -10.23
C LEU A 68 1.40 -0.72 -11.09
N GLN A 69 2.42 -0.01 -10.61
CA GLN A 69 3.69 0.15 -11.33
C GLN A 69 4.36 -1.19 -11.67
N ARG A 70 4.29 -2.18 -10.76
CA ARG A 70 4.86 -3.52 -10.97
C ARG A 70 4.21 -4.30 -12.11
N VAL A 71 2.98 -3.96 -12.47
CA VAL A 71 2.20 -4.60 -13.53
C VAL A 71 1.95 -3.66 -14.72
N ALA A 72 2.76 -2.61 -14.85
CA ALA A 72 2.61 -1.56 -15.86
C ALA A 72 1.21 -0.91 -15.90
N GLY A 73 0.55 -0.86 -14.74
CA GLY A 73 -0.69 -0.14 -14.50
C GLY A 73 -0.44 1.32 -14.11
N GLY A 74 -1.53 2.06 -13.87
CA GLY A 74 -1.48 3.47 -13.51
C GLY A 74 -2.52 3.88 -12.47
N LEU A 75 -2.16 4.87 -11.66
CA LEU A 75 -3.02 5.51 -10.65
C LEU A 75 -3.02 7.02 -10.89
N VAL A 76 -4.20 7.62 -11.05
CA VAL A 76 -4.39 9.07 -11.18
C VAL A 76 -5.37 9.54 -10.11
N LEU A 77 -5.08 10.65 -9.46
CA LEU A 77 -5.97 11.29 -8.49
C LEU A 77 -6.62 12.52 -9.14
N PHE A 78 -7.88 12.79 -8.79
CA PHE A 78 -8.55 14.01 -9.20
C PHE A 78 -9.54 14.50 -8.14
N GLY A 79 -10.02 15.74 -8.30
CA GLY A 79 -10.99 16.32 -7.37
C GLY A 79 -10.41 16.63 -5.99
N LEU A 80 -9.11 16.89 -5.86
CA LEU A 80 -8.54 17.23 -4.56
C LEU A 80 -9.09 18.57 -4.06
N SER A 81 -9.80 18.55 -2.93
CA SER A 81 -10.15 19.79 -2.22
C SER A 81 -8.89 20.52 -1.74
N ALA A 82 -8.97 21.84 -1.53
CA ALA A 82 -7.82 22.63 -1.04
C ALA A 82 -7.22 22.07 0.25
N ARG A 83 -8.07 21.56 1.15
CA ARG A 83 -7.64 20.91 2.39
C ARG A 83 -6.89 19.61 2.14
N VAL A 84 -7.40 18.74 1.25
CA VAL A 84 -6.73 17.49 0.88
C VAL A 84 -5.40 17.78 0.18
N LYS A 85 -5.38 18.75 -0.74
CA LYS A 85 -4.17 19.19 -1.43
C LYS A 85 -3.09 19.66 -0.46
N MET A 86 -3.45 20.47 0.54
CA MET A 86 -2.52 20.92 1.57
C MET A 86 -1.88 19.76 2.35
N VAL A 87 -2.63 18.68 2.65
CA VAL A 87 -2.06 17.49 3.30
C VAL A 87 -1.02 16.82 2.40
N PHE A 88 -1.26 16.72 1.09
CA PHE A 88 -0.28 16.18 0.14
C PHE A 88 0.94 17.10 -0.01
N GLU A 89 0.75 18.42 0.02
CA GLU A 89 1.82 19.42 -0.04
C GLU A 89 2.75 19.31 1.18
N ILE A 90 2.17 19.30 2.39
CA ILE A 90 2.92 19.16 3.64
C ILE A 90 3.68 17.83 3.68
N GLY A 91 3.06 16.75 3.16
CA GLY A 91 3.70 15.44 3.08
C GLY A 91 4.74 15.31 1.96
N GLY A 92 4.90 16.29 1.07
CA GLY A 92 5.78 16.19 -0.10
C GLY A 92 5.31 15.15 -1.14
N LEU A 93 4.03 14.80 -1.14
CA LEU A 93 3.46 13.68 -1.91
C LEU A 93 2.93 14.11 -3.27
N LEU A 94 2.76 15.41 -3.53
CA LEU A 94 2.22 15.87 -4.81
C LEU A 94 2.99 15.34 -6.02
N GLN A 95 4.31 15.20 -5.91
CA GLN A 95 5.17 14.72 -6.99
C GLN A 95 5.15 13.20 -7.16
N GLN A 96 4.57 12.46 -6.20
CA GLN A 96 4.49 11.00 -6.24
C GLN A 96 3.24 10.49 -6.97
N PHE A 97 2.27 11.37 -7.21
CA PHE A 97 0.99 11.03 -7.83
C PHE A 97 0.75 11.87 -9.08
N ALA A 98 0.23 11.23 -10.12
CA ALA A 98 -0.40 11.97 -11.21
C ALA A 98 -1.71 12.57 -10.69
N ILE A 99 -1.81 13.89 -10.69
CA ILE A 99 -2.99 14.63 -10.21
C ILE A 99 -3.53 15.47 -11.35
N VAL A 100 -4.84 15.37 -11.60
CA VAL A 100 -5.56 16.14 -12.63
C VAL A 100 -6.83 16.75 -12.03
N ASP A 101 -7.50 17.62 -12.78
CA ASP A 101 -8.61 18.39 -12.23
C ASP A 101 -9.93 17.62 -12.21
N ASN A 102 -10.15 16.74 -13.19
CA ASN A 102 -11.46 16.12 -13.42
C ASN A 102 -11.37 14.68 -13.96
N GLU A 103 -12.49 13.96 -13.87
CA GLU A 103 -12.61 12.56 -14.29
C GLU A 103 -12.23 12.33 -15.77
N PRO A 104 -12.70 13.13 -16.75
CA PRO A 104 -12.29 12.96 -18.15
C PRO A 104 -10.77 13.01 -18.35
N GLN A 105 -10.07 13.96 -17.71
CA GLN A 105 -8.61 14.04 -17.78
C GLN A 105 -7.93 12.82 -17.15
N ALA A 106 -8.50 12.27 -16.07
CA ALA A 106 -7.95 11.08 -15.42
C ALA A 106 -8.08 9.84 -16.32
N ILE A 107 -9.24 9.67 -16.96
CA ILE A 107 -9.47 8.59 -17.92
C ILE A 107 -8.52 8.74 -19.12
N GLN A 108 -8.37 9.95 -19.65
CA GLN A 108 -7.45 10.23 -20.75
C GLN A 108 -5.99 9.93 -20.39
N ALA A 109 -5.52 10.34 -19.22
CA ALA A 109 -4.16 10.09 -18.76
C ALA A 109 -3.87 8.57 -18.68
N LEU A 110 -4.84 7.78 -18.21
CA LEU A 110 -4.72 6.34 -18.06
C LEU A 110 -4.89 5.57 -19.38
N SER A 111 -5.67 6.09 -20.32
CA SER A 111 -5.81 5.49 -21.65
C SER A 111 -4.56 5.74 -22.52
N VAL A 112 -3.97 6.94 -22.43
CA VAL A 112 -2.74 7.31 -23.15
C VAL A 112 -1.52 6.59 -22.58
N ALA A 113 -1.41 6.42 -21.26
CA ALA A 113 -0.32 5.66 -20.63
C ALA A 113 -0.30 4.18 -21.06
N ARG A 114 -1.46 3.62 -21.44
CA ARG A 114 -1.55 2.28 -22.04
C ARG A 114 -1.21 2.26 -23.53
N ALA A 115 -1.39 3.37 -24.24
CA ALA A 115 -1.05 3.52 -25.66
C ALA A 115 0.43 3.88 -25.88
N THR A 116 1.08 4.49 -24.88
CA THR A 116 2.48 4.92 -24.95
C THR A 116 3.17 4.65 -23.60
N PRO A 117 4.17 3.74 -23.53
CA PRO A 117 4.89 3.48 -22.29
C PRO A 117 5.93 4.59 -22.05
N ALA A 118 5.52 5.79 -21.66
CA ALA A 118 6.47 6.86 -21.34
C ALA A 118 5.86 7.98 -20.48
N SER A 119 6.00 7.86 -19.15
CA SER A 119 6.66 8.89 -18.35
C SER A 119 7.07 8.32 -17.00
N ALA A 120 8.15 7.53 -17.03
CA ALA A 120 8.90 7.17 -15.85
C ALA A 120 9.87 8.32 -15.54
N THR A 121 9.50 9.22 -14.62
CA THR A 121 10.46 10.18 -14.04
C THR A 121 10.35 10.19 -12.51
N ALA A 122 10.89 9.11 -11.93
CA ALA A 122 11.71 9.06 -10.71
C ALA A 122 11.68 7.61 -10.23
N ARG A 123 12.69 6.79 -10.57
CA ARG A 123 12.89 5.54 -9.83
C ARG A 123 13.42 5.94 -8.46
N PRO A 124 12.73 5.65 -7.34
CA PRO A 124 13.33 5.82 -6.03
C PRO A 124 14.62 4.97 -5.98
N SER A 125 15.63 5.46 -5.26
CA SER A 125 16.85 4.67 -5.02
C SER A 125 16.47 3.30 -4.42
N ARG A 126 17.28 2.26 -4.65
CA ARG A 126 16.99 0.90 -4.12
C ARG A 126 16.70 0.90 -2.61
N LEU A 127 17.34 1.80 -1.88
CA LEU A 127 17.13 2.03 -0.45
C LEU A 127 15.76 2.64 -0.15
N ALA A 128 15.35 3.65 -0.93
CA ALA A 128 14.01 4.23 -0.82
C ALA A 128 12.92 3.21 -1.17
N SER A 129 13.14 2.34 -2.17
CA SER A 129 12.22 1.23 -2.46
C SER A 129 12.14 0.24 -1.31
N LEU A 130 13.28 -0.15 -0.72
CA LEU A 130 13.31 -1.16 0.35
C LEU A 130 12.73 -0.66 1.67
N VAL A 131 13.04 0.60 2.05
CA VAL A 131 12.43 1.24 3.22
C VAL A 131 10.92 1.34 3.03
N PHE A 132 10.47 1.67 1.82
CA PHE A 132 9.05 1.71 1.50
C PHE A 132 8.39 0.33 1.56
N ASP A 133 9.07 -0.71 1.05
CA ASP A 133 8.61 -2.11 1.13
C ASP A 133 8.46 -2.57 2.58
N VAL A 134 9.37 -2.19 3.49
CA VAL A 134 9.28 -2.48 4.94
C VAL A 134 8.07 -1.77 5.58
N VAL A 135 7.88 -0.49 5.29
CA VAL A 135 6.73 0.30 5.80
C VAL A 135 5.38 -0.25 5.29
N CYS A 136 5.36 -0.77 4.06
CA CYS A 136 4.20 -1.47 3.51
C CYS A 136 4.02 -2.87 4.10
N ALA A 137 5.09 -3.61 4.39
CA ALA A 137 5.03 -4.96 4.95
C ALA A 137 4.43 -5.00 6.37
N GLU A 138 4.64 -3.95 7.19
CA GLU A 138 3.99 -3.84 8.52
C GLU A 138 2.46 -3.72 8.44
N ALA A 139 1.87 -3.41 7.27
CA ALA A 139 0.41 -3.39 7.07
C ALA A 139 -0.19 -4.78 7.22
N ALA A 140 0.51 -5.77 6.66
CA ALA A 140 0.04 -7.14 6.57
C ALA A 140 0.14 -7.90 7.90
N LEU A 141 0.84 -7.34 8.90
CA LEU A 141 1.04 -7.97 10.21
C LEU A 141 -0.01 -7.56 11.25
N HIS A 142 -0.92 -6.61 10.94
CA HIS A 142 -2.04 -6.24 11.83
C HIS A 142 -3.39 -6.87 11.47
N GLU A 143 -3.50 -7.66 10.40
CA GLU A 143 -4.69 -8.50 10.10
C GLU A 143 -4.51 -9.94 10.59
N GLY A 144 -4.14 -10.11 11.87
CA GLY A 144 -3.82 -11.45 12.41
C GLY A 144 -4.24 -11.73 13.86
N LEU A 145 -4.95 -10.84 14.56
CA LEU A 145 -5.35 -11.06 15.96
C LEU A 145 -6.79 -10.62 16.24
N THR A 146 -7.77 -11.26 15.59
CA THR A 146 -9.06 -11.57 16.24
C THR A 146 -9.83 -12.63 15.45
N SER A 147 -9.64 -13.88 15.85
CA SER A 147 -10.58 -15.02 15.83
C SER A 147 -9.79 -16.32 15.70
N ALA A 148 -9.32 -16.82 16.84
CA ALA A 148 -9.09 -18.25 16.98
C ALA A 148 -10.46 -18.97 16.90
N PRO A 149 -10.52 -20.14 16.25
CA PRO A 149 -10.64 -21.34 17.05
C PRO A 149 -9.36 -22.19 16.99
N ALA A 150 -9.26 -23.07 17.98
CA ALA A 150 -8.07 -23.80 18.46
C ALA A 150 -7.17 -24.49 17.40
N PRO A 151 -5.88 -24.73 17.74
CA PRO A 151 -4.88 -25.28 16.82
C PRO A 151 -4.87 -26.81 16.80
N SER A 152 -4.78 -27.39 15.60
CA SER A 152 -4.34 -28.78 15.39
C SER A 152 -3.35 -28.88 14.23
N ALA A 153 -2.24 -28.12 14.30
CA ALA A 153 -1.01 -28.39 13.55
C ALA A 153 0.13 -27.50 14.08
N SER A 154 0.47 -27.61 15.36
CA SER A 154 1.66 -26.95 15.92
C SER A 154 2.42 -27.97 16.75
N SER A 155 3.29 -28.73 16.09
CA SER A 155 4.20 -29.67 16.76
C SER A 155 5.57 -29.70 16.10
N ALA A 156 5.65 -29.57 14.77
CA ALA A 156 6.94 -29.67 14.07
C ALA A 156 7.90 -28.51 14.36
N VAL A 157 7.43 -27.26 14.33
CA VAL A 157 8.31 -26.09 14.46
C VAL A 157 8.68 -25.82 15.92
N THR A 158 7.74 -26.01 16.86
CA THR A 158 8.01 -25.84 18.29
C THR A 158 8.99 -26.89 18.81
N THR A 159 8.88 -28.14 18.32
CA THR A 159 9.85 -29.20 18.68
C THR A 159 11.23 -28.89 18.13
N ALA A 160 11.34 -28.39 16.89
CA ALA A 160 12.63 -28.05 16.29
C ALA A 160 13.37 -26.94 17.05
N ILE A 161 12.66 -25.92 17.55
CA ILE A 161 13.26 -24.82 18.31
C ILE A 161 13.69 -25.29 19.70
N VAL A 162 12.88 -26.12 20.37
CA VAL A 162 13.22 -26.66 21.70
C VAL A 162 14.40 -27.65 21.61
N ASP A 163 14.44 -28.50 20.58
CA ASP A 163 15.53 -29.46 20.38
C ASP A 163 16.86 -28.75 20.06
N THR A 164 16.80 -27.67 19.27
CA THR A 164 17.98 -26.83 18.97
C THR A 164 18.53 -26.14 20.22
N LEU A 165 17.65 -25.68 21.12
CA LEU A 165 18.07 -25.04 22.38
C LEU A 165 18.58 -26.05 23.41
N ALA A 166 18.11 -27.30 23.38
CA ALA A 166 18.59 -28.36 24.26
C ALA A 166 19.97 -28.91 23.85
N GLN A 167 20.35 -28.80 22.58
CA GLN A 167 21.66 -29.22 22.07
C GLN A 167 22.77 -28.19 22.28
N TRP A 168 22.43 -26.98 22.77
CA TRP A 168 23.41 -25.94 23.06
C TRP A 168 24.04 -26.16 24.43
N THR A 169 25.23 -26.77 24.44
CA THR A 169 26.11 -26.84 25.62
C THR A 169 27.24 -25.82 25.45
N PRO A 170 27.52 -24.98 26.46
CA PRO A 170 28.66 -24.07 26.40
C PRO A 170 29.93 -24.87 26.73
N GLU A 171 30.70 -25.26 25.71
CA GLU A 171 32.04 -25.82 25.88
C GLU A 171 33.09 -24.70 25.98
N ASP A 172 33.72 -24.65 27.17
CA ASP A 172 35.08 -24.21 27.49
C ASP A 172 35.63 -22.89 26.90
N ASP A 173 35.41 -21.79 27.63
CA ASP A 173 36.32 -20.64 27.61
C ASP A 173 37.46 -20.88 28.63
N THR A 174 38.36 -21.80 28.28
CA THR A 174 39.63 -22.02 28.97
C THR A 174 40.78 -21.56 28.07
N ALA A 175 41.21 -20.30 28.20
CA ALA A 175 42.63 -19.88 28.11
C ALA A 175 42.81 -18.36 28.14
N LEU A 176 43.15 -17.81 29.31
CA LEU A 176 44.09 -16.68 29.40
C LEU A 176 44.85 -16.77 30.73
N SER A 177 46.12 -17.18 30.61
CA SER A 177 47.12 -17.25 31.68
C SER A 177 47.62 -15.86 32.12
N PRO A 178 48.24 -15.75 33.31
CA PRO A 178 48.72 -14.49 33.86
C PRO A 178 50.12 -14.13 33.34
N GLY A 179 50.41 -12.82 33.30
CA GLY A 179 51.74 -12.23 33.14
C GLY A 179 51.91 -11.09 34.14
#